data_AF-A0A7Y0APE2-F1
#
_entry.id   AF-A0A7Y0APE2-F1
#
_cell.length_a   1.000
_cell.length_b   1.000
_cell.length_c   1.000
_cell.angle_alpha   90.00
_cell.angle_beta   90.00
_cell.angle_gamma   90.00
#
_symmetry.space_group_name_H-M   'P 1'
#
loop_
_entity.id
_entity.type
_entity.pdbx_description
1 polymer ?
#
loop_
_entity_poly.entity_id
_entity_poly.type
_entity_poly.pdbx_seq_one_letter_code
_entity_poly.pdbx_strand_id
1 'polypeptide(L)'
;MKKILYSFLILSSAVLSAQKNPSVKFAVANDIVGTVGMFNVRKDIVQSSNTYKSPAGLPQGLKKYGFIAEKGLTEFKIKSGQEGLDRVSLAQLNSQYGVAENTPVFIEGYEFTDTNMKIYGDIMGNVDVKDHNGRKTVFLSANLIK
;
A
#
# COMPACT_ATOMS: atom_id res chain seq x y z
N MET A 1 13.54 -54.06 -7.53
CA MET A 1 13.92 -52.98 -6.60
C MET A 1 13.95 -51.67 -7.35
N LYS A 2 13.01 -50.76 -7.09
CA LYS A 2 13.05 -49.36 -7.55
C LYS A 2 12.65 -48.50 -6.36
N LYS A 3 13.64 -47.99 -5.64
CA LYS A 3 13.48 -46.96 -4.61
C LYS A 3 14.09 -45.69 -5.19
N ILE A 4 13.68 -44.56 -4.62
CA ILE A 4 14.14 -43.19 -4.86
C ILE A 4 13.35 -42.49 -5.97
N LEU A 5 12.33 -41.74 -5.53
CA LEU A 5 11.97 -40.38 -6.01
C LEU A 5 10.75 -39.89 -5.21
N TYR A 6 10.84 -39.88 -3.87
CA TYR A 6 9.80 -39.33 -2.99
C TYR A 6 10.41 -38.38 -1.94
N SER A 7 11.33 -37.51 -2.34
CA SER A 7 11.97 -36.57 -1.39
C SER A 7 12.26 -35.20 -1.99
N PHE A 8 11.36 -34.67 -2.81
CA PHE A 8 11.46 -33.30 -3.30
C PHE A 8 10.10 -32.57 -3.20
N LEU A 9 9.49 -32.57 -2.01
CA LEU A 9 8.25 -31.82 -1.80
C LEU A 9 8.07 -31.41 -0.33
N ILE A 10 9.09 -30.75 0.25
CA ILE A 10 8.96 -30.13 1.56
C ILE A 10 9.74 -28.81 1.57
N LEU A 11 9.30 -27.79 0.81
CA LEU A 11 9.72 -26.40 1.05
C LEU A 11 8.88 -25.32 0.34
N SER A 12 7.56 -25.53 0.13
CA SER A 12 6.72 -24.51 -0.55
C SER A 12 5.75 -23.75 0.38
N SER A 13 5.99 -23.72 1.69
CA SER A 13 5.04 -23.17 2.66
C SER A 13 5.28 -21.71 3.09
N ALA A 14 6.09 -20.91 2.39
CA ALA A 14 6.47 -19.57 2.89
C ALA A 14 6.42 -18.39 1.89
N VAL A 15 5.61 -18.44 0.81
CA VAL A 15 5.59 -17.34 -0.20
C VAL A 15 4.19 -16.84 -0.59
N LEU A 16 3.19 -16.93 0.29
CA LEU A 16 1.83 -16.42 -0.04
C LEU A 16 1.49 -15.03 0.52
N SER A 17 2.25 -14.51 1.49
CA SER A 17 1.84 -13.32 2.25
C SER A 17 2.18 -11.97 1.60
N ALA A 18 2.86 -11.95 0.46
CA ALA A 18 3.32 -10.72 -0.20
C ALA A 18 2.89 -10.60 -1.67
N GLN A 19 1.88 -11.36 -2.11
CA GLN A 19 1.39 -11.24 -3.47
C GLN A 19 0.72 -9.86 -3.66
N LYS A 20 1.31 -9.01 -4.51
CA LYS A 20 0.74 -7.72 -4.90
C LYS A 20 -0.69 -7.92 -5.39
N ASN A 21 -1.63 -7.20 -4.80
CA ASN A 21 -3.02 -7.19 -5.25
C ASN A 21 -3.14 -6.28 -6.49
N PRO A 22 -3.33 -6.83 -7.69
CA PRO A 22 -3.36 -6.04 -8.92
C PRO A 22 -4.66 -5.25 -9.07
N SER A 23 -5.68 -5.52 -8.25
CA SER A 23 -6.98 -4.86 -8.33
C SER A 23 -6.99 -3.48 -7.66
N VAL A 24 -6.01 -3.18 -6.79
CA VAL A 24 -5.94 -1.88 -6.12
C VAL A 24 -5.12 -0.90 -6.96
N LYS A 25 -5.75 0.23 -7.29
CA LYS A 25 -5.10 1.37 -7.92
C LYS A 25 -4.77 2.41 -6.86
N PHE A 26 -3.49 2.61 -6.61
CA PHE A 26 -3.02 3.65 -5.71
C PHE A 26 -3.24 5.04 -6.28
N ALA A 27 -3.38 5.99 -5.36
CA ALA A 27 -3.52 7.40 -5.63
C ALA A 27 -2.70 8.22 -4.63
N VAL A 28 -2.41 9.47 -4.97
CA VAL A 28 -1.74 10.42 -4.07
C VAL A 28 -2.47 11.76 -4.10
N ALA A 29 -2.63 12.38 -2.94
CA ALA A 29 -3.04 13.78 -2.82
C ALA A 29 -2.31 14.40 -1.63
N ASN A 30 -1.79 15.62 -1.77
CA ASN A 30 -1.06 16.32 -0.70
C ASN A 30 0.08 15.49 -0.09
N ASP A 31 0.84 14.78 -0.92
CA ASP A 31 1.91 13.84 -0.52
C ASP A 31 1.47 12.66 0.37
N ILE A 32 0.16 12.41 0.46
CA ILE A 32 -0.42 11.29 1.24
C ILE A 32 -0.95 10.24 0.27
N VAL A 33 -0.64 8.98 0.55
CA VAL A 33 -1.06 7.84 -0.28
C VAL A 33 -2.50 7.45 0.07
N GLY A 34 -3.30 7.24 -0.96
CA GLY A 34 -4.65 6.73 -0.90
C GLY A 34 -4.90 5.69 -2.00
N THR A 35 -6.17 5.40 -2.25
CA THR A 35 -6.60 4.59 -3.40
C THR A 35 -7.55 5.39 -4.28
N VAL A 36 -7.62 5.03 -5.56
CA VAL A 36 -8.59 5.63 -6.49
C VAL A 36 -10.03 5.41 -6.00
N GLY A 37 -10.32 4.24 -5.41
CA GLY A 37 -11.63 3.93 -4.83
C GLY A 37 -12.04 4.92 -3.74
N MET A 38 -11.14 5.23 -2.81
CA MET A 38 -11.38 6.21 -1.74
C MET A 38 -11.79 7.58 -2.30
N PHE A 39 -11.03 8.12 -3.28
CA PHE A 39 -11.35 9.41 -3.89
C PHE A 39 -12.60 9.37 -4.77
N ASN A 40 -12.94 8.22 -5.35
CA ASN A 40 -14.19 8.05 -6.12
C ASN A 40 -15.44 8.11 -5.23
N VAL A 41 -15.34 7.68 -3.97
CA VAL A 41 -16.41 7.81 -2.98
C VAL A 41 -16.50 9.25 -2.47
N ARG A 42 -15.36 9.94 -2.36
CA ARG A 42 -15.25 11.34 -1.91
C ARG A 42 -15.10 12.33 -3.06
N LYS A 43 -15.91 12.19 -4.13
CA LYS A 43 -15.83 13.08 -5.31
C LYS A 43 -16.16 14.54 -5.00
N ASP A 44 -16.93 14.78 -3.95
CA ASP A 44 -17.33 16.09 -3.46
C ASP A 44 -16.14 16.95 -3.01
N ILE A 45 -15.07 16.34 -2.47
CA ILE A 45 -13.86 17.06 -2.07
C ILE A 45 -12.80 17.11 -3.17
N VAL A 46 -12.95 16.37 -4.27
CA VAL A 46 -11.98 16.34 -5.37
C VAL A 46 -12.15 17.59 -6.25
N GLN A 47 -11.04 18.30 -6.49
CA GLN A 47 -10.97 19.42 -7.43
C GLN A 47 -10.61 18.94 -8.84
N SER A 48 -9.60 18.08 -8.96
CA SER A 48 -9.14 17.53 -10.25
C SER A 48 -8.34 16.25 -10.03
N SER A 49 -8.16 15.46 -11.09
CA SER A 49 -7.32 14.26 -11.08
C SER A 49 -6.45 14.18 -12.33
N ASN A 50 -5.24 13.64 -12.20
CA ASN A 50 -4.38 13.29 -13.31
C ASN A 50 -3.84 11.87 -13.15
N THR A 51 -4.00 11.03 -14.18
CA THR A 51 -3.57 9.63 -14.13
C THR A 51 -2.33 9.42 -15.00
N TYR A 52 -1.26 8.96 -14.36
CA TYR A 52 -0.02 8.56 -14.99
C TYR A 52 -0.05 7.05 -15.26
N LYS A 53 0.21 6.63 -16.50
CA LYS A 53 0.02 5.23 -16.93
C LYS A 53 1.15 4.30 -16.50
N SER A 54 2.33 4.83 -16.17
CA SER A 54 3.49 4.04 -15.79
C SER A 54 4.43 4.83 -14.88
N PRO A 55 5.33 4.16 -14.13
CA PRO A 55 6.32 4.83 -13.28
C PRO A 55 7.23 5.79 -14.05
N ALA A 56 7.57 5.47 -15.30
CA ALA A 56 8.43 6.29 -16.15
C ALA A 56 7.79 7.64 -16.54
N GLY A 57 6.46 7.74 -16.51
CA GLY A 57 5.71 8.96 -16.81
C GLY A 57 5.48 9.87 -15.60
N LEU A 58 6.01 9.53 -14.42
CA LEU A 58 5.79 10.31 -13.21
C LEU A 58 6.60 11.62 -13.20
N PRO A 59 5.97 12.76 -12.85
CA PRO A 59 6.70 14.01 -12.61
C PRO A 59 7.61 13.88 -11.39
N GLN A 60 8.59 14.78 -11.28
CA GLN A 60 9.66 14.69 -10.27
C GLN A 60 9.14 14.51 -8.83
N GLY A 61 8.08 15.24 -8.44
CA GLY A 61 7.49 15.15 -7.09
C GLY A 61 6.84 13.80 -6.78
N LEU A 62 6.44 13.04 -7.81
CA LEU A 62 5.76 11.75 -7.65
C LEU A 62 6.68 10.53 -7.83
N LYS A 63 7.94 10.74 -8.25
CA LYS A 63 8.88 9.62 -8.47
C LYS A 63 9.09 8.73 -7.24
N LYS A 64 8.99 9.30 -6.03
CA LYS A 64 9.05 8.54 -4.76
C LYS A 64 7.95 7.47 -4.65
N TYR A 65 6.84 7.59 -5.37
CA TYR A 65 5.75 6.61 -5.43
C TYR A 65 5.86 5.65 -6.62
N GLY A 66 6.97 5.65 -7.36
CA GLY A 66 7.16 4.80 -8.54
C GLY A 66 6.96 3.31 -8.26
N PHE A 67 7.28 2.86 -7.05
CA PHE A 67 7.15 1.46 -6.62
C PHE A 67 5.71 0.95 -6.53
N ILE A 68 4.72 1.84 -6.38
CA ILE A 68 3.28 1.51 -6.39
C ILE A 68 2.59 1.89 -7.71
N ALA A 69 3.34 2.41 -8.68
CA ALA A 69 2.81 2.93 -9.94
C ALA A 69 2.86 1.92 -11.11
N GLU A 70 3.12 0.63 -10.85
CA GLU A 70 3.24 -0.42 -11.88
C GLU A 70 1.99 -0.54 -12.77
N LYS A 71 0.80 -0.24 -12.22
CA LYS A 71 -0.49 -0.20 -12.94
C LYS A 71 -0.99 1.23 -13.19
N GLY A 72 -0.08 2.20 -13.09
CA GLY A 72 -0.36 3.62 -13.08
C GLY A 72 -0.60 4.16 -11.66
N LEU A 73 -0.54 5.48 -11.56
CA LEU A 73 -0.76 6.24 -10.33
C LEU A 73 -1.67 7.42 -10.66
N THR A 74 -2.67 7.68 -9.82
CA THR A 74 -3.51 8.88 -9.98
C THR A 74 -3.17 9.91 -8.93
N GLU A 75 -2.79 11.10 -9.36
CA GLU A 75 -2.69 12.27 -8.50
C GLU A 75 -4.05 12.96 -8.43
N PHE A 76 -4.55 13.21 -7.22
CA PHE A 76 -5.73 14.01 -6.97
C PHE A 76 -5.34 15.35 -6.35
N LYS A 77 -6.05 16.40 -6.75
CA LYS A 77 -6.09 17.68 -6.03
C LYS A 77 -7.37 17.76 -5.23
N ILE A 78 -7.26 18.04 -3.95
CA ILE A 78 -8.40 18.24 -3.05
C ILE A 78 -8.76 19.74 -3.06
N LYS A 79 -10.04 20.05 -2.97
CA LYS A 79 -10.53 21.44 -2.87
C LYS A 79 -9.97 22.10 -1.61
N SER A 80 -9.64 23.39 -1.73
CA SER A 80 -9.14 24.17 -0.61
C SER A 80 -10.14 24.19 0.56
N GLY A 81 -9.67 23.90 1.77
CA GLY A 81 -10.49 23.82 2.98
C GLY A 81 -11.19 22.46 3.19
N GLN A 82 -10.95 21.48 2.31
CA GLN A 82 -11.52 20.12 2.40
C GLN A 82 -10.44 19.03 2.57
N GLU A 83 -9.22 19.42 2.94
CA GLU A 83 -8.07 18.52 3.10
C GLU A 83 -8.04 17.78 4.45
N GLY A 84 -9.08 17.96 5.28
CA GLY A 84 -9.19 17.45 6.65
C GLY A 84 -9.44 15.93 6.78
N LEU A 85 -8.98 15.13 5.82
CA LEU A 85 -9.06 13.68 5.92
C LEU A 85 -8.05 13.14 6.94
N ASP A 86 -8.45 12.08 7.65
CA ASP A 86 -7.58 11.40 8.59
C ASP A 86 -6.34 10.85 7.89
N ARG A 87 -5.19 10.99 8.56
CA ARG A 87 -3.89 10.59 8.03
C ARG A 87 -3.04 10.02 9.14
N VAL A 88 -2.28 8.99 8.80
CA VAL A 88 -1.39 8.29 9.71
C VAL A 88 -0.07 8.01 9.00
N SER A 89 1.06 8.22 9.69
CA SER A 89 2.34 7.74 9.16
C SER A 89 2.44 6.23 9.33
N LEU A 90 3.20 5.56 8.48
CA LEU A 90 3.43 4.12 8.62
C LEU A 90 4.18 3.77 9.92
N ALA A 91 5.02 4.67 10.42
CA ALA A 91 5.63 4.56 11.74
C ALA A 91 4.58 4.56 12.87
N GLN A 92 3.62 5.48 12.82
CA GLN A 92 2.50 5.51 13.77
C GLN A 92 1.64 4.25 13.66
N LEU A 93 1.37 3.79 12.43
CA LEU A 93 0.65 2.54 12.20
C LEU A 93 1.38 1.36 12.84
N ASN A 94 2.69 1.21 12.61
CA ASN A 94 3.49 0.16 13.27
C ASN A 94 3.36 0.22 14.79
N SER A 95 3.51 1.42 15.38
CA SER A 95 3.41 1.63 16.82
C SER A 95 2.05 1.19 17.39
N GLN A 96 0.95 1.53 16.71
CA GLN A 96 -0.40 1.11 17.08
C GLN A 96 -0.57 -0.41 17.14
N TYR A 97 0.18 -1.15 16.32
CA TYR A 97 0.11 -2.61 16.23
C TYR A 97 1.28 -3.31 16.95
N GLY A 98 2.05 -2.59 17.78
CA GLY A 98 3.16 -3.14 18.57
C GLY A 98 4.34 -3.63 17.72
N VAL A 99 4.52 -3.06 16.53
CA VAL A 99 5.64 -3.31 15.61
C VAL A 99 6.62 -2.12 15.70
N ALA A 100 7.92 -2.37 15.52
CA ALA A 100 8.92 -1.30 15.57
C ALA A 100 8.65 -0.25 14.46
N GLU A 101 8.72 1.03 14.81
CA GLU A 101 8.29 2.14 13.94
C GLU A 101 9.01 2.20 12.58
N ASN A 102 10.24 1.72 12.51
CA ASN A 102 11.06 1.67 11.30
C ASN A 102 10.89 0.37 10.48
N THR A 103 9.94 -0.48 10.85
CA THR A 103 9.66 -1.73 10.11
C THR A 103 8.88 -1.40 8.84
N PRO A 104 9.24 -1.96 7.67
CA PRO A 104 8.44 -1.79 6.47
C PRO A 104 6.99 -2.22 6.68
N VAL A 105 6.05 -1.54 6.02
CA VAL A 105 4.63 -1.91 6.02
C VAL A 105 4.27 -2.42 4.65
N PHE A 106 3.53 -3.52 4.59
CA PHE A 106 3.01 -4.03 3.33
C PHE A 106 1.58 -3.54 3.15
N ILE A 107 1.30 -2.81 2.06
CA ILE A 107 -0.06 -2.39 1.71
C ILE A 107 -0.42 -3.02 0.38
N GLU A 108 -1.46 -3.86 0.36
CA GLU A 108 -1.90 -4.57 -0.83
C GLU A 108 -0.77 -5.38 -1.51
N GLY A 109 0.13 -5.92 -0.69
CA GLY A 109 1.31 -6.67 -1.12
C GLY A 109 2.46 -5.81 -1.68
N TYR A 110 2.36 -4.48 -1.64
CA TYR A 110 3.47 -3.57 -1.95
C TYR A 110 4.21 -3.22 -0.66
N GLU A 111 5.54 -3.29 -0.69
CA GLU A 111 6.38 -2.96 0.46
C GLU A 111 6.65 -1.45 0.52
N PHE A 112 6.30 -0.82 1.64
CA PHE A 112 6.58 0.57 1.95
C PHE A 112 7.71 0.63 2.96
N THR A 113 8.91 0.95 2.49
CA THR A 113 10.12 1.00 3.32
C THR A 113 10.33 2.34 4.02
N ASP A 114 9.81 3.44 3.46
CA ASP A 114 9.81 4.75 4.11
C ASP A 114 8.64 4.87 5.08
N THR A 115 8.91 4.68 6.37
CA THR A 115 7.85 4.70 7.39
C THR A 115 7.37 6.12 7.75
N ASN A 116 8.03 7.16 7.25
CA ASN A 116 7.53 8.54 7.35
C ASN A 116 6.40 8.83 6.36
N MET A 117 6.24 7.99 5.34
CA MET A 117 5.15 8.10 4.39
C MET A 117 3.81 8.06 5.13
N LYS A 118 2.88 8.89 4.68
CA LYS A 118 1.54 8.97 5.24
C LYS A 118 0.55 8.29 4.31
N ILE A 119 -0.42 7.62 4.91
CA ILE A 119 -1.60 7.11 4.22
C ILE A 119 -2.85 7.80 4.77
N TYR A 120 -3.90 7.89 3.95
CA TYR A 120 -5.22 8.29 4.43
C TYR A 120 -5.83 7.17 5.28
N GLY A 121 -6.38 7.50 6.45
CA GLY A 121 -6.99 6.53 7.36
C GLY A 121 -8.13 5.74 6.70
N ASP A 122 -8.86 6.38 5.78
CA ASP A 122 -9.96 5.76 5.03
C ASP A 122 -9.56 4.56 4.17
N ILE A 123 -8.28 4.45 3.78
CA ILE A 123 -7.83 3.26 3.04
C ILE A 123 -7.62 2.07 3.95
N MET A 124 -7.54 2.25 5.27
CA MET A 124 -7.29 1.15 6.20
C MET A 124 -8.49 0.21 6.23
N GLY A 125 -8.32 -1.00 5.67
CA GLY A 125 -9.28 -2.09 5.76
C GLY A 125 -8.84 -3.09 6.84
N ASN A 126 -8.47 -4.30 6.42
CA ASN A 126 -7.95 -5.32 7.33
C ASN A 126 -6.46 -5.08 7.60
N VAL A 127 -6.07 -5.20 8.87
CA VAL A 127 -4.67 -5.12 9.30
C VAL A 127 -4.29 -6.40 10.00
N ASP A 128 -3.27 -7.07 9.49
CA ASP A 128 -2.68 -8.26 10.09
C ASP A 128 -1.24 -7.98 10.51
N VAL A 129 -0.84 -8.48 11.68
CA VAL A 129 0.56 -8.55 12.10
C VAL A 129 1.04 -9.97 11.94
N LYS A 130 2.03 -10.19 11.06
CA LYS A 130 2.58 -11.52 10.76
C LYS A 130 4.08 -11.52 10.93
N ASP A 131 4.65 -12.69 11.17
CA ASP A 131 6.10 -12.87 11.02
C ASP A 131 6.44 -12.82 9.52
N HIS A 132 7.35 -11.92 9.16
CA HIS A 132 7.92 -11.82 7.83
C HIS A 132 9.44 -11.72 7.97
N ASN A 133 10.14 -12.74 7.48
CA ASN A 133 11.59 -12.86 7.57
C ASN A 133 12.13 -12.74 9.03
N GLY A 134 11.44 -13.35 9.99
CA GLY A 134 11.85 -13.38 11.40
C GLY A 134 11.53 -12.10 12.16
N ARG A 135 10.71 -11.20 11.59
CA ARG A 135 10.28 -9.95 12.23
C ARG A 135 8.77 -9.77 12.11
N LYS A 136 8.13 -9.35 13.20
CA LYS A 136 6.72 -8.93 13.17
C LYS A 136 6.58 -7.74 12.23
N THR A 137 5.63 -7.83 11.30
CA THR A 137 5.45 -6.89 10.20
C THR A 137 3.96 -6.66 9.98
N VAL A 138 3.58 -5.40 9.70
CA VAL A 138 2.19 -5.02 9.42
C VAL A 138 1.87 -5.25 7.95
N PHE A 139 0.75 -5.94 7.70
CA PHE A 139 0.15 -6.16 6.39
C PHE A 139 -1.24 -5.52 6.39
N LEU A 140 -1.45 -4.54 5.50
CA LEU A 140 -2.69 -3.80 5.36
C LEU A 140 -3.34 -4.13 4.01
N SER A 141 -4.57 -4.63 4.06
CA SER A 141 -5.47 -4.67 2.92
C SER A 141 -6.32 -3.42 2.93
N ALA A 142 -6.34 -2.71 1.81
CA ALA A 142 -7.11 -1.51 1.63
C ALA A 142 -8.62 -1.81 1.69
N ASN A 143 -9.38 -0.86 2.23
CA ASN A 143 -10.82 -0.91 2.17
C ASN A 143 -11.26 -0.70 0.71
N LEU A 144 -11.69 -1.78 0.06
CA LEU A 144 -12.22 -1.75 -1.31
C LEU A 144 -13.67 -1.31 -1.30
N ILE A 145 -13.90 -0.03 -1.03
CA ILE A 145 -15.22 0.57 -1.22
C ILE A 145 -15.45 0.68 -2.74
N LYS A 146 -16.37 -0.15 -3.25
CA LYS A 146 -16.79 -0.17 -4.66
C LYS A 146 -17.75 0.95 -4.98
#